data_AF-A0AAD4W8Y4-F1
#
_entry.id   AF-A0AAD4W8Y4-F1
#
_cell.length_a   1.000
_cell.length_b   1.000
_cell.length_c   1.000
_cell.angle_alpha   90.00
_cell.angle_beta   90.00
_cell.angle_gamma   90.00
#
_symmetry.space_group_name_H-M   'P 1'
#
loop_
_entity.id
_entity.type
_entity.pdbx_description
1 polymer ?
#
loop_
_entity_poly.entity_id
_entity_poly.type
_entity_poly.pdbx_seq_one_letter_code
_entity_poly.pdbx_strand_id
1 'polypeptide(L)'
;MPRGPGFTEEEIPLPYTQDLLDAPVVGDLKAPKIPLYDGMTDLYDLLNNFRYAMEGRDANETTKCCLFPTTLKGPTTSWFKRLAAESFSSFAKLRKVFLKRYMIIFDRLYIANYLSTVRQQPDEKIRDYITWFNNEYAHCEGCDEVAAHNVLMGGLQ
;
A
#
# COMPACT_ATOMS: atom_id res chain seq x y z
N MET A 1 -2.78 46.96 -11.18
CA MET A 1 -2.43 45.73 -10.44
C MET A 1 -2.09 44.65 -11.46
N PRO A 2 -0.85 44.14 -11.54
CA PRO A 2 -0.58 42.98 -12.40
C PRO A 2 -1.12 41.73 -11.70
N ARG A 3 -1.91 40.94 -12.43
CA ARG A 3 -2.38 39.63 -12.01
C ARG A 3 -1.16 38.73 -11.85
N GLY A 4 -0.99 38.12 -10.67
CA GLY A 4 0.04 37.11 -10.43
C GLY A 4 -0.13 35.93 -11.40
N PRO A 5 0.93 35.11 -11.60
CA PRO A 5 0.84 33.96 -12.47
C PRO A 5 -0.30 33.07 -11.95
N GLY A 6 -1.25 32.76 -12.82
CA GLY A 6 -2.31 31.82 -12.50
C GLY A 6 -1.64 30.51 -12.07
N PHE A 7 -1.96 30.05 -10.87
CA PHE A 7 -1.73 28.66 -10.51
C PHE A 7 -2.61 27.84 -11.44
N THR A 8 -2.07 27.44 -12.59
CA THR A 8 -2.57 26.25 -13.26
C THR A 8 -2.19 25.11 -12.34
N GLU A 9 -3.16 24.57 -11.62
CA GLU A 9 -3.08 23.18 -11.17
C GLU A 9 -2.73 22.40 -12.44
N GLU A 10 -1.46 22.04 -12.62
CA GLU A 10 -1.08 21.04 -13.61
C GLU A 10 -1.93 19.84 -13.25
N GLU A 11 -2.95 19.58 -14.07
CA GLU A 11 -3.80 18.41 -13.98
C GLU A 11 -2.85 17.22 -14.10
N ILE A 12 -2.43 16.65 -12.96
CA ILE A 12 -1.51 15.52 -12.95
C ILE A 12 -2.23 14.43 -13.74
N PRO A 13 -1.75 14.08 -14.94
CA PRO A 13 -2.48 13.19 -15.82
C PRO A 13 -2.66 11.86 -15.10
N LEU A 14 -3.90 11.39 -15.04
CA LEU A 14 -4.18 10.10 -14.44
C LEU A 14 -3.34 9.03 -15.15
N PRO A 15 -2.83 8.02 -14.42
CA PRO A 15 -1.95 7.02 -15.01
C PRO A 15 -2.72 5.98 -15.86
N TYR A 16 -3.76 6.42 -16.57
CA TYR A 16 -4.69 5.60 -17.34
C TYR A 16 -4.49 5.82 -18.84
N THR A 17 -4.74 4.78 -19.63
CA THR A 17 -4.76 4.90 -21.10
C THR A 17 -5.97 5.71 -21.55
N GLN A 18 -5.85 6.44 -22.66
CA GLN A 18 -6.97 7.22 -23.20
C GLN A 18 -8.22 6.36 -23.46
N ASP A 19 -8.04 5.16 -24.01
CA ASP A 19 -9.13 4.18 -24.22
C ASP A 19 -9.91 3.85 -22.93
N LEU A 20 -9.24 3.86 -21.78
CA LEU A 20 -9.87 3.57 -20.49
C LEU A 20 -10.66 4.79 -20.00
N LEU A 21 -10.15 6.00 -20.22
CA LEU A 21 -10.79 7.26 -19.87
C LEU A 21 -12.02 7.53 -20.74
N ASP A 22 -11.98 7.14 -22.01
CA ASP A 22 -13.07 7.31 -22.97
C ASP A 22 -14.15 6.22 -22.87
N ALA A 23 -13.84 5.10 -22.20
CA ALA A 23 -14.77 4.01 -22.01
C ALA A 23 -15.97 4.44 -21.13
N PRO A 24 -17.17 3.90 -21.39
CA PRO A 24 -18.36 4.25 -20.63
C PRO A 24 -18.20 3.86 -19.16
N VAL A 25 -18.59 4.75 -18.26
CA VAL A 25 -18.67 4.49 -16.82
C VAL A 25 -19.97 3.75 -16.52
N VAL A 26 -19.90 2.72 -15.66
CA VAL A 26 -21.05 1.95 -15.19
C VAL A 26 -21.11 2.04 -13.67
N GLY A 27 -22.27 2.38 -13.12
CA GLY A 27 -22.44 2.66 -11.69
C GLY A 27 -22.20 4.13 -11.34
N ASP A 28 -22.26 4.47 -10.04
CA ASP A 28 -22.03 5.83 -9.57
C ASP A 28 -20.55 6.10 -9.24
N LEU A 29 -20.11 7.33 -9.52
CA LEU A 29 -18.75 7.83 -9.23
C LEU A 29 -18.60 8.43 -7.82
N LYS A 30 -19.51 8.17 -6.89
CA LYS A 30 -19.33 8.65 -5.51
C LYS A 30 -18.23 7.86 -4.85
N ALA A 31 -17.36 8.51 -4.09
CA ALA A 31 -16.30 7.80 -3.36
C ALA A 31 -16.90 6.66 -2.49
N PRO A 32 -16.32 5.46 -2.50
CA PRO A 32 -16.77 4.37 -1.65
C PRO A 32 -16.54 4.71 -0.17
N LYS A 33 -17.53 4.37 0.66
CA LYS A 33 -17.48 4.58 2.11
C LYS A 33 -16.70 3.44 2.76
N ILE A 34 -15.40 3.37 2.48
CA ILE A 34 -14.47 2.39 3.07
C ILE A 34 -13.33 3.12 3.78
N PRO A 35 -12.63 2.46 4.73
CA PRO A 35 -11.46 3.04 5.37
C PRO A 35 -10.36 3.39 4.34
N LEU A 36 -9.79 4.58 4.47
CA LEU A 36 -8.69 5.04 3.61
C LEU A 36 -7.37 4.36 3.99
N TYR A 37 -6.63 3.92 2.97
CA TYR A 37 -5.37 3.19 3.13
C TYR A 37 -4.15 4.11 3.12
N ASP A 38 -3.35 4.08 4.20
CA ASP A 38 -2.09 4.82 4.34
C ASP A 38 -0.84 4.04 3.93
N GLY A 39 -0.96 2.72 3.71
CA GLY A 39 0.21 1.85 3.48
C GLY A 39 0.60 1.02 4.69
N MET A 40 -0.04 1.22 5.85
CA MET A 40 0.31 0.55 7.11
C MET A 40 -0.75 -0.44 7.59
N THR A 41 -2.00 -0.28 7.15
CA THR A 41 -3.09 -1.20 7.48
C THR A 41 -3.05 -2.47 6.62
N ASP A 42 -3.93 -3.44 6.90
CA ASP A 42 -4.04 -4.66 6.10
C ASP A 42 -4.43 -4.35 4.64
N LEU A 43 -3.55 -4.77 3.73
CA LEU A 43 -3.70 -4.55 2.29
C LEU A 43 -4.86 -5.36 1.70
N TYR A 44 -5.10 -6.57 2.20
CA TYR A 44 -6.20 -7.43 1.76
C TYR A 44 -7.55 -6.88 2.22
N ASP A 45 -7.61 -6.28 3.41
CA ASP A 45 -8.83 -5.59 3.88
C ASP A 45 -9.22 -4.45 2.94
N LEU A 46 -8.26 -3.61 2.53
CA LEU A 46 -8.53 -2.58 1.52
C LEU A 46 -9.11 -3.20 0.24
N LEU A 47 -8.44 -4.22 -0.30
CA LEU A 47 -8.82 -4.82 -1.59
C LEU A 47 -10.19 -5.50 -1.53
N ASN A 48 -10.50 -6.17 -0.42
CA ASN A 48 -11.80 -6.81 -0.20
C ASN A 48 -12.90 -5.76 -0.03
N ASN A 49 -12.68 -4.75 0.81
CA ASN A 49 -13.65 -3.66 1.02
C ASN A 49 -13.93 -2.91 -0.29
N PHE A 50 -12.89 -2.63 -1.06
CA PHE A 50 -13.04 -2.00 -2.38
C PHE A 50 -13.83 -2.91 -3.33
N ARG A 51 -13.49 -4.20 -3.41
CA ARG A 51 -14.22 -5.17 -4.25
C ARG A 51 -15.71 -5.19 -3.92
N TYR A 52 -16.08 -5.38 -2.66
CA TYR A 52 -17.49 -5.41 -2.24
C TYR A 52 -18.22 -4.10 -2.54
N ALA A 53 -17.56 -2.95 -2.33
CA ALA A 53 -18.13 -1.65 -2.64
C ALA A 53 -18.39 -1.45 -4.15
N MET A 54 -17.56 -2.05 -5.01
CA MET A 54 -17.69 -1.97 -6.47
C MET A 54 -18.70 -2.98 -7.02
N GLU A 55 -18.75 -4.20 -6.46
CA GLU A 55 -19.76 -5.21 -6.80
C GLU A 55 -21.18 -4.70 -6.53
N GLY A 56 -21.41 -4.01 -5.41
CA GLY A 56 -22.73 -3.43 -5.09
C GLY A 56 -23.20 -2.30 -6.01
N ARG A 57 -22.39 -1.90 -7.01
CA ARG A 57 -22.67 -0.80 -7.96
C ARG A 57 -22.62 -1.25 -9.41
N ASP A 58 -22.39 -2.54 -9.64
CA ASP A 58 -22.10 -3.11 -10.96
C ASP A 58 -20.95 -2.37 -11.68
N ALA A 59 -19.96 -1.89 -10.91
CA ALA A 59 -18.89 -1.06 -11.44
C ALA A 59 -18.00 -1.82 -12.42
N ASN A 60 -17.79 -1.25 -13.60
CA ASN A 60 -16.87 -1.79 -14.60
C ASN A 60 -15.41 -1.37 -14.33
N GLU A 61 -14.46 -1.83 -15.15
CA GLU A 61 -13.03 -1.57 -14.95
C GLU A 61 -12.68 -0.08 -14.94
N THR A 62 -13.29 0.72 -15.83
CA THR A 62 -13.12 2.19 -15.85
C THR A 62 -13.55 2.81 -14.53
N THR A 63 -14.74 2.45 -14.04
CA THR A 63 -15.27 2.96 -12.77
C THR A 63 -14.38 2.60 -11.59
N LYS A 64 -13.89 1.36 -11.55
CA LYS A 64 -12.95 0.90 -10.52
C LYS A 64 -11.65 1.70 -10.55
N CYS A 65 -11.09 1.96 -11.73
CA CYS A 65 -9.90 2.79 -11.88
C CYS A 65 -10.15 4.23 -11.43
N CYS A 66 -11.29 4.84 -11.77
CA CYS A 66 -11.60 6.19 -11.32
C CYS A 66 -11.74 6.28 -9.79
N LEU A 67 -12.32 5.26 -9.15
CA LEU A 67 -12.63 5.28 -7.73
C LEU A 67 -11.49 4.81 -6.82
N PHE A 68 -10.60 3.94 -7.28
CA PHE A 68 -9.51 3.42 -6.44
C PHE A 68 -8.60 4.49 -5.82
N PRO A 69 -8.18 5.56 -6.52
CA PRO A 69 -7.35 6.61 -5.93
C PRO A 69 -8.03 7.32 -4.76
N THR A 70 -9.37 7.36 -4.74
CA THR A 70 -10.14 8.01 -3.65
C THR A 70 -10.08 7.24 -2.33
N THR A 71 -9.59 5.99 -2.35
CA THR A 71 -9.46 5.15 -1.15
C THR A 71 -8.05 5.19 -0.57
N LEU A 72 -7.16 6.02 -1.13
CA LEU A 72 -5.77 6.16 -0.72
C LEU A 72 -5.58 7.46 0.08
N LYS A 73 -4.69 7.45 1.08
CA LYS A 73 -4.28 8.65 1.82
C LYS A 73 -2.77 8.72 2.04
N GLY A 74 -2.23 9.93 2.09
CA GLY A 74 -0.83 10.16 2.47
C GLY A 74 0.17 9.51 1.49
N PRO A 75 1.10 8.67 1.94
CA PRO A 75 2.15 8.10 1.10
C PRO A 75 1.63 7.30 -0.11
N THR A 76 0.46 6.68 0.01
CA THR A 76 -0.17 5.88 -1.06
C THR A 76 -0.72 6.75 -2.18
N THR A 77 -1.35 7.88 -1.84
CA THR A 77 -1.78 8.90 -2.80
C THR A 77 -0.56 9.49 -3.53
N SER A 78 0.51 9.81 -2.80
CA SER A 78 1.74 10.36 -3.40
C SER A 78 2.43 9.37 -4.34
N TRP A 79 2.40 8.07 -4.03
CA TRP A 79 2.87 7.04 -4.95
C TRP A 79 2.01 6.97 -6.20
N PHE A 80 0.69 6.99 -6.06
CA PHE A 80 -0.23 6.91 -7.19
C PHE A 80 -0.02 8.08 -8.17
N LYS A 81 0.16 9.30 -7.66
CA LYS A 81 0.44 10.51 -8.45
C LYS A 81 1.77 10.48 -9.22
N ARG A 82 2.71 9.60 -8.85
CA ARG A 82 4.02 9.45 -9.53
C ARG A 82 4.01 8.39 -10.62
N LEU A 83 2.90 7.69 -10.81
CA LEU A 83 2.76 6.72 -11.89
C LEU A 83 2.74 7.47 -13.22
N ALA A 84 3.43 6.95 -14.23
CA ALA A 84 3.47 7.58 -15.55
C ALA A 84 2.07 7.60 -16.18
N ALA A 85 1.78 8.61 -17.00
CA ALA A 85 0.59 8.62 -17.84
C ALA A 85 0.50 7.33 -18.68
N GLU A 86 -0.72 6.90 -19.03
CA GLU A 86 -0.97 5.71 -19.84
C GLU A 86 -0.45 4.38 -19.27
N SER A 87 -0.13 4.34 -17.97
CA SER A 87 0.42 3.13 -17.32
C SER A 87 -0.59 1.98 -17.24
N PHE A 88 -1.89 2.27 -17.09
CA PHE A 88 -2.91 1.27 -16.80
C PHE A 88 -4.10 1.34 -17.76
N SER A 89 -4.36 0.21 -18.42
CA SER A 89 -5.54 -0.01 -19.27
C SER A 89 -6.67 -0.78 -18.58
N SER A 90 -6.49 -1.16 -17.31
CA SER A 90 -7.50 -1.90 -16.53
C SER A 90 -7.21 -1.81 -15.03
N PHE A 91 -8.25 -2.02 -14.23
CA PHE A 91 -8.11 -2.09 -12.77
C PHE A 91 -7.29 -3.32 -12.36
N ALA A 92 -7.41 -4.43 -13.09
CA ALA A 92 -6.58 -5.62 -12.87
C ALA A 92 -5.07 -5.33 -12.92
N LYS A 93 -4.62 -4.51 -13.89
CA LYS A 93 -3.20 -4.13 -14.01
C LYS A 93 -2.77 -3.19 -12.87
N LEU A 94 -3.61 -2.20 -12.52
CA LEU A 94 -3.39 -1.32 -11.38
C LEU A 94 -3.25 -2.13 -10.09
N ARG A 95 -4.19 -3.05 -9.81
CA ARG A 95 -4.18 -3.92 -8.63
C ARG A 95 -2.88 -4.73 -8.53
N LYS A 96 -2.40 -5.29 -9.64
CA LYS A 96 -1.15 -6.07 -9.66
C LYS A 96 0.07 -5.22 -9.29
N VAL A 97 0.17 -4.01 -9.84
CA VAL A 97 1.29 -3.09 -9.54
C VAL A 97 1.20 -2.57 -8.11
N PHE A 98 -0.01 -2.28 -7.63
CA PHE A 98 -0.27 -1.89 -6.26
C PHE A 98 0.12 -2.98 -5.26
N LEU A 99 -0.33 -4.22 -5.47
CA LEU A 99 0.06 -5.39 -4.66
C LEU A 99 1.58 -5.55 -4.64
N LYS A 100 2.23 -5.53 -5.80
CA LYS A 100 3.71 -5.67 -5.87
C LYS A 100 4.42 -4.59 -5.03
N ARG A 101 3.90 -3.36 -4.98
CA ARG A 101 4.49 -2.27 -4.21
C ARG A 101 4.25 -2.42 -2.71
N TYR A 102 3.00 -2.66 -2.32
CA TYR A 102 2.57 -2.56 -0.92
C TYR A 102 2.57 -3.90 -0.17
N MET A 103 2.55 -5.04 -0.86
CA MET A 103 2.65 -6.35 -0.21
C MET A 103 4.05 -6.54 0.40
N ILE A 104 5.11 -6.13 -0.32
CA ILE A 104 6.48 -6.12 0.22
C ILE A 104 6.57 -5.24 1.48
N ILE A 105 5.90 -4.08 1.48
CA ILE A 105 5.90 -3.17 2.62
C ILE A 105 5.11 -3.78 3.78
N PHE A 106 3.95 -4.37 3.50
CA PHE A 106 3.11 -5.03 4.50
C PHE A 106 3.84 -6.20 5.17
N ASP A 107 4.47 -7.08 4.39
CA ASP A 107 5.23 -8.22 4.92
C ASP A 107 6.40 -7.73 5.79
N ARG A 108 7.13 -6.70 5.34
CA ARG A 108 8.21 -6.09 6.14
C ARG A 108 7.72 -5.52 7.47
N LEU A 109 6.61 -4.79 7.46
CA LEU A 109 6.04 -4.19 8.67
C LEU A 109 5.50 -5.26 9.62
N TYR A 110 4.84 -6.29 9.08
CA TYR A 110 4.36 -7.42 9.86
C TYR A 110 5.53 -8.14 10.55
N ILE A 111 6.58 -8.47 9.80
CA ILE A 111 7.77 -9.15 10.35
C ILE A 111 8.51 -8.25 11.34
N ALA A 112 8.70 -6.96 11.04
CA ALA A 112 9.34 -6.02 11.97
C ALA A 112 8.56 -5.88 13.30
N ASN A 113 7.22 -5.79 13.22
CA ASN A 113 6.37 -5.77 14.40
C ASN A 113 6.45 -7.10 15.17
N TYR A 114 6.45 -8.24 14.47
CA TYR A 114 6.61 -9.54 15.09
C TYR A 114 7.95 -9.68 15.81
N LEU A 115 9.06 -9.34 15.15
CA LEU A 115 10.40 -9.31 15.75
C LEU A 115 10.43 -8.45 17.02
N SER A 116 9.70 -7.34 17.06
CA SER A 116 9.62 -6.47 18.25
C SER A 116 8.99 -7.15 19.47
N THR A 117 8.26 -8.25 19.28
CA THR A 117 7.64 -9.06 20.35
C THR A 117 8.47 -10.26 20.77
N VAL A 118 9.48 -10.62 19.99
CA VAL A 118 10.37 -11.76 20.26
C VAL A 118 11.20 -11.47 21.51
N ARG A 119 11.14 -12.37 22.50
CA ARG A 119 11.89 -12.30 23.76
C ARG A 119 12.55 -13.64 24.04
N GLN A 120 13.77 -13.60 24.57
CA GLN A 120 14.46 -14.77 25.09
C GLN A 120 13.64 -15.36 26.23
N GLN A 121 13.41 -16.67 26.20
CA GLN A 121 12.73 -17.36 27.31
C GLN A 121 13.68 -17.58 28.50
N PRO A 122 13.18 -17.66 29.75
CA PRO A 122 14.01 -17.75 30.95
C PRO A 122 15.00 -18.93 30.97
N ASP A 123 14.71 -20.01 30.26
CA ASP A 123 15.51 -21.23 30.14
C ASP A 123 16.18 -21.39 28.75
N GLU A 124 15.92 -20.48 27.81
CA GLU A 124 16.50 -20.50 26.49
C GLU A 124 17.94 -19.99 26.52
N LYS A 125 18.87 -20.72 25.89
CA LYS A 125 20.24 -20.24 25.73
C LYS A 125 20.24 -19.06 24.77
N ILE A 126 21.03 -18.04 25.11
CA ILE A 126 21.23 -16.84 24.27
C ILE A 126 21.52 -17.19 22.80
N ARG A 127 22.31 -18.24 22.55
CA ARG A 127 22.62 -18.69 21.19
C ARG A 127 21.38 -19.14 20.42
N ASP A 128 20.48 -19.87 21.08
CA ASP A 128 19.28 -20.42 20.45
C ASP A 128 18.31 -19.28 20.13
N TYR A 129 18.15 -18.33 21.07
CA TYR A 129 17.41 -17.08 20.86
C TYR A 129 17.95 -16.27 19.66
N ILE A 130 19.25 -16.00 19.61
CA ILE A 130 19.88 -15.26 18.50
C ILE A 130 19.68 -15.99 17.17
N THR A 131 19.79 -17.33 17.17
CA THR A 131 19.59 -18.14 15.96
C THR A 131 18.16 -18.02 15.45
N TRP A 132 17.17 -18.12 16.35
CA TRP A 132 15.77 -17.95 16.00
C TRP A 132 15.47 -16.53 15.50
N PHE A 133 15.92 -15.50 16.22
CA PHE A 133 15.75 -14.11 15.81
C PHE A 133 16.32 -13.85 14.41
N ASN A 134 17.53 -14.36 14.13
CA ASN A 134 18.16 -14.20 12.82
C ASN A 134 17.40 -14.91 11.70
N ASN A 135 16.80 -16.08 11.98
CA ASN A 135 15.96 -16.77 11.01
C ASN A 135 14.70 -15.96 10.68
N GLU A 136 14.04 -15.37 11.68
CA GLU A 136 12.88 -14.50 11.46
C GLU A 136 13.28 -13.20 10.73
N TYR A 137 14.41 -12.60 11.12
CA TYR A 137 14.96 -11.41 10.48
C TYR A 137 15.33 -11.63 9.01
N ALA A 138 15.82 -12.81 8.64
CA ALA A 138 16.15 -13.15 7.26
C ALA A 138 14.94 -13.08 6.31
N HIS A 139 13.72 -13.18 6.82
CA HIS A 139 12.49 -13.01 6.03
C HIS A 139 12.10 -11.53 5.86
N CYS A 140 12.66 -10.61 6.65
CA CYS A 140 12.48 -9.17 6.45
C CYS A 140 13.52 -8.59 5.48
N GLU A 141 13.29 -8.73 4.17
CA GLU A 141 14.14 -8.04 3.19
C GLU A 141 14.14 -6.53 3.44
N GLY A 142 15.30 -5.90 3.61
CA GLY A 142 15.43 -4.44 3.70
C GLY A 142 14.86 -3.80 4.98
N CYS A 143 14.75 -4.56 6.08
CA CYS A 143 14.64 -4.00 7.42
C CYS A 143 15.89 -3.16 7.78
N ASP A 144 15.75 -2.16 8.64
CA ASP A 144 16.87 -1.36 9.14
C ASP A 144 17.72 -2.17 10.13
N GLU A 145 19.02 -2.31 9.84
CA GLU A 145 19.93 -3.16 10.62
C GLU A 145 20.15 -2.63 12.05
N VAL A 146 20.18 -1.30 12.21
CA VAL A 146 20.33 -0.66 13.53
C VAL A 146 19.08 -0.89 14.38
N ALA A 147 17.89 -0.68 13.82
CA ALA A 147 16.64 -0.99 14.50
C ALA A 147 16.53 -2.48 14.87
N ALA A 148 16.91 -3.38 13.95
CA ALA A 148 16.89 -4.81 14.20
C ALA A 148 17.85 -5.22 15.33
N HIS A 149 19.05 -4.63 15.38
CA HIS A 149 20.00 -4.85 16.47
C HIS A 149 19.43 -4.40 17.83
N ASN A 150 18.79 -3.23 17.87
CA ASN A 150 18.17 -2.73 19.10
C ASN A 150 17.03 -3.64 19.57
N VAL A 151 16.22 -4.16 18.64
CA VAL A 151 15.15 -5.12 18.94
C VAL A 151 15.73 -6.43 19.49
N LEU A 152 16.78 -6.98 18.86
CA LEU A 152 17.46 -8.18 19.33
C LEU A 152 17.96 -8.01 20.76
N MET A 153 18.69 -6.93 21.04
CA MET A 153 19.26 -6.65 22.36
C MET A 153 18.20 -6.37 23.41
N GLY A 154 17.12 -5.68 23.03
CA GLY A 154 15.98 -5.41 23.92
C GLY A 154 15.15 -6.65 24.26
N GLY A 155 15.35 -7.77 23.57
CA GLY A 155 14.67 -9.02 23.86
C GLY A 155 15.43 -10.02 24.72
N LEU A 156 16.69 -9.74 25.08
CA LEU A 156 17.47 -10.58 26.00
C LEU A 156 16.90 -10.48 27.42
N GLN A 157 16.86 -11.62 28.14
CA GLN A 157 16.39 -11.72 29.53
C GLN A 157 17.46 -12.31 30.45
#